data_AF-H0EFN5-F1
#
_entry.id   AF-H0EFN5-F1
#
_cell.length_a   1.000
_cell.length_b   1.000
_cell.length_c   1.000
_cell.angle_alpha   90.00
_cell.angle_beta   90.00
_cell.angle_gamma   90.00
#
_symmetry.space_group_name_H-M   'P 1'
#
loop_
_entity.id
_entity.type
_entity.pdbx_description
1 polymer ?
#
loop_
_entity_poly.entity_id
_entity_poly.type
_entity_poly.pdbx_seq_one_letter_code
_entity_poly.pdbx_strand_id
1 'polypeptide(L)'
;MPPPSPLAIATSSVNRLIKEEASYHRELLSQEARLAKLEERVAKLEGKTDEDENAEYELKQEVLGAPPYFSIRTAIEETRAVFPPLRQRIADAVAKLEDRLEEGKAKGGKEGEIAAAEETVGRAKEVGK
;
A
#
# COMPACT_ATOMS: atom_id res chain seq x y z
N MET A 1 0.27 33.38 1.57
CA MET A 1 1.40 32.69 0.91
C MET A 1 1.15 32.67 -0.59
N PRO A 2 2.19 32.79 -1.43
CA PRO A 2 2.03 32.58 -2.87
C PRO A 2 1.58 31.14 -3.17
N PRO A 3 0.85 30.90 -4.27
CA PRO A 3 0.47 29.55 -4.67
C PRO A 3 1.72 28.69 -4.97
N PRO A 4 1.66 27.38 -4.68
CA PRO A 4 2.76 26.47 -4.99
C PRO A 4 3.01 26.39 -6.50
N SER A 5 4.26 26.17 -6.89
CA SER A 5 4.63 26.01 -8.30
C SER A 5 4.08 24.69 -8.87
N PRO A 6 3.94 24.58 -10.22
CA PRO A 6 3.58 23.31 -10.85
C PRO A 6 4.51 22.15 -10.48
N LEU A 7 5.82 22.41 -10.35
CA LEU A 7 6.80 21.42 -9.93
C LEU A 7 6.57 20.97 -8.48
N ALA A 8 6.32 21.92 -7.57
CA ALA A 8 6.01 21.62 -6.17
C ALA A 8 4.69 20.82 -6.03
N ILE A 9 3.67 21.14 -6.83
CA ILE A 9 2.40 20.41 -6.87
C ILE A 9 2.62 18.97 -7.35
N ALA A 10 3.34 18.77 -8.46
CA ALA A 10 3.65 17.44 -8.98
C ALA A 10 4.46 16.62 -7.96
N THR A 11 5.45 17.24 -7.33
CA THR A 11 6.27 16.62 -6.27
C THR A 11 5.39 16.16 -5.10
N SER A 12 4.48 17.01 -4.63
CA SER A 12 3.55 16.66 -3.54
C SER A 12 2.60 15.52 -3.92
N SER A 13 2.12 15.51 -5.17
CA SER A 13 1.26 14.43 -5.67
C SER A 13 1.95 13.07 -5.62
N VAL A 14 3.19 12.97 -6.11
CA VAL A 14 3.96 11.71 -6.08
C VAL A 14 4.23 11.28 -4.64
N ASN A 15 4.62 12.22 -3.76
CA ASN A 15 4.83 11.93 -2.34
C ASN A 15 3.58 11.36 -1.65
N ARG A 16 2.38 11.84 -2.00
CA ARG A 16 1.13 11.31 -1.43
C ARG A 16 0.90 9.86 -1.86
N LEU A 17 1.13 9.54 -3.12
CA LEU A 17 0.95 8.19 -3.65
C LEU A 17 1.96 7.20 -3.05
N ILE A 18 3.23 7.60 -2.89
CA ILE A 18 4.24 6.79 -2.19
C ILE A 18 3.80 6.47 -0.76
N LYS A 19 3.26 7.46 -0.04
CA LYS A 19 2.76 7.27 1.33
C LYS A 19 1.54 6.36 1.38
N GLU A 20 0.65 6.47 0.40
CA GLU A 20 -0.52 5.61 0.22
C GLU A 20 -0.07 4.15 0.01
N GLU A 21 0.87 3.90 -0.89
CA GLU A 21 1.42 2.55 -1.12
C GLU A 21 2.11 1.98 0.12
N ALA A 22 2.92 2.77 0.81
CA ALA A 22 3.53 2.35 2.07
C ALA A 22 2.49 2.04 3.15
N SER A 23 1.32 2.68 3.12
CA SER A 23 0.23 2.37 4.05
C SER A 23 -0.40 1.02 3.75
N TYR A 24 -0.69 0.73 2.48
CA TYR A 24 -1.22 -0.58 2.09
C TYR A 24 -0.22 -1.71 2.36
N HIS A 25 1.09 -1.48 2.22
CA HIS A 25 2.09 -2.48 2.63
C HIS A 25 2.05 -2.77 4.13
N ARG A 26 1.90 -1.76 4.99
CA ARG A 26 1.76 -1.97 6.44
C ARG A 26 0.48 -2.70 6.79
N GLU A 27 -0.62 -2.38 6.11
CA GLU A 27 -1.89 -3.08 6.27
C GLU A 27 -1.78 -4.56 5.88
N LEU A 28 -1.22 -4.85 4.70
CA LEU A 28 -1.00 -6.20 4.22
C LEU A 28 -0.15 -7.02 5.21
N LEU A 29 0.96 -6.47 5.69
CA LEU A 29 1.81 -7.13 6.70
C LEU A 29 1.04 -7.43 7.99
N SER A 30 0.18 -6.51 8.44
CA SER A 30 -0.64 -6.70 9.64
C SER A 30 -1.70 -7.79 9.42
N GLN A 31 -2.33 -7.84 8.25
CA GLN A 31 -3.32 -8.86 7.91
C GLN A 31 -2.67 -10.25 7.80
N GLU A 32 -1.52 -10.36 7.13
CA GLU A 32 -0.75 -11.61 7.01
C GLU A 32 -0.28 -12.12 8.38
N ALA A 33 0.21 -11.23 9.25
CA ALA A 33 0.59 -11.59 10.61
C ALA A 33 -0.61 -12.07 11.45
N ARG A 34 -1.80 -11.49 11.25
CA ARG A 34 -3.04 -11.95 11.90
C ARG A 34 -3.45 -13.32 11.36
N LEU A 35 -3.40 -13.52 10.05
CA LEU A 35 -3.70 -14.81 9.42
C LEU A 35 -2.80 -15.92 9.99
N ALA A 36 -1.48 -15.69 10.03
CA ALA A 36 -0.54 -16.68 10.56
C ALA A 36 -0.84 -17.08 12.02
N LYS A 37 -1.19 -16.11 12.88
CA LYS A 37 -1.59 -16.38 14.27
C LYS A 37 -2.89 -17.18 14.35
N LEU A 38 -3.85 -16.90 13.49
CA LEU A 38 -5.12 -17.63 13.46
C LEU A 38 -4.94 -19.05 12.92
N GLU A 39 -4.14 -19.24 11.88
CA GLU A 39 -3.79 -20.57 11.36
C GLU A 39 -3.08 -21.42 12.43
N GLU A 40 -2.14 -20.83 13.18
CA GLU A 40 -1.49 -21.50 14.31
C GLU A 40 -2.50 -21.90 15.40
N ARG A 41 -3.48 -21.03 15.70
CA ARG A 41 -4.54 -21.34 16.68
C ARG A 41 -5.46 -22.46 16.18
N VAL A 42 -5.87 -22.43 14.92
CA VAL A 42 -6.69 -23.50 14.31
C VAL A 42 -5.94 -24.82 14.37
N ALA A 43 -4.66 -24.87 13.98
CA ALA A 43 -3.86 -26.08 14.03
C ALA A 43 -3.69 -26.66 15.46
N LYS A 44 -3.69 -25.81 16.49
CA LYS A 44 -3.64 -26.25 17.91
C LYS A 44 -4.97 -26.78 18.45
N LEU A 45 -6.07 -26.49 17.77
CA LEU A 45 -7.41 -26.94 18.14
C LEU A 45 -7.80 -28.21 17.40
N GLU A 46 -7.21 -28.47 16.23
CA GLU A 46 -7.40 -29.73 15.49
C GLU A 46 -7.12 -30.95 16.40
N GLY A 47 -8.18 -31.70 16.74
CA GLY A 47 -8.11 -32.92 17.54
C GLY A 47 -8.46 -32.78 19.03
N LYS A 48 -9.00 -31.64 19.48
CA LYS A 48 -9.53 -31.47 20.85
C LYS A 48 -11.06 -31.63 20.88
N THR A 49 -11.59 -32.32 21.90
CA THR A 49 -13.01 -32.73 21.99
C THR A 49 -13.90 -31.77 22.81
N ASP A 50 -15.15 -31.68 22.37
CA ASP A 50 -16.42 -31.20 22.97
C ASP A 50 -16.53 -29.78 23.56
N GLU A 51 -15.58 -29.25 24.33
CA GLU A 51 -15.69 -27.87 24.88
C GLU A 51 -15.05 -26.80 23.96
N ASP A 52 -14.11 -27.20 23.11
CA ASP A 52 -13.36 -26.32 22.18
C ASP A 52 -13.93 -26.32 20.74
N GLU A 53 -14.91 -27.17 20.40
CA GLU A 53 -15.45 -27.28 19.03
C GLU A 53 -16.06 -25.97 18.52
N ASN A 54 -16.79 -25.24 19.37
CA ASN A 54 -17.36 -23.95 18.97
C ASN A 54 -16.26 -22.90 18.71
N ALA A 55 -15.19 -22.92 19.52
CA ALA A 55 -14.06 -22.02 19.33
C ALA A 55 -13.26 -22.36 18.05
N GLU A 56 -13.10 -23.64 17.74
CA GLU A 56 -12.49 -24.10 16.50
C GLU A 56 -13.33 -23.68 15.29
N TYR A 57 -14.66 -23.86 15.37
CA TYR A 57 -15.58 -23.45 14.32
C TYR A 57 -15.50 -21.94 14.08
N GLU A 58 -15.64 -21.10 15.11
CA GLU A 58 -15.55 -19.63 14.98
C GLU A 58 -14.21 -19.17 14.37
N LEU A 59 -13.09 -19.78 14.78
CA LEU A 59 -11.77 -19.47 14.22
C LEU A 59 -11.62 -19.90 12.77
N LYS A 60 -12.10 -21.10 12.42
CA LYS A 60 -12.16 -21.55 11.03
C LYS A 60 -13.05 -20.63 10.19
N GLN A 61 -14.15 -20.12 10.73
CA GLN A 61 -14.99 -19.14 10.05
C GLN A 61 -14.27 -17.80 9.84
N GLU A 62 -13.50 -17.31 10.81
CA GLU A 62 -12.71 -16.08 10.65
C GLU A 62 -11.62 -16.23 9.55
N VAL A 63 -11.01 -17.41 9.45
CA VAL A 63 -9.94 -17.71 8.47
C VAL A 63 -10.48 -18.06 7.07
N LEU A 64 -11.49 -18.92 6.99
CA LEU A 64 -12.02 -19.50 5.75
C LEU A 64 -13.26 -18.77 5.23
N GLY A 65 -13.98 -18.05 6.08
CA GLY A 65 -15.27 -17.44 5.79
C GLY A 65 -16.41 -18.47 5.76
N ALA A 66 -17.49 -18.20 6.50
CA ALA A 66 -18.76 -18.92 6.30
C ALA A 66 -19.47 -18.24 5.14
N PRO A 67 -20.02 -18.94 4.13
CA PRO A 67 -20.92 -18.29 3.19
C PRO A 67 -22.09 -17.65 3.96
N PRO A 68 -22.43 -16.35 3.77
CA PRO A 68 -21.99 -15.39 2.74
C PRO A 68 -20.94 -14.34 3.19
N TYR A 69 -20.16 -14.60 4.24
CA TYR A 69 -19.26 -13.66 4.90
C TYR A 69 -17.82 -13.63 4.35
N PHE A 70 -17.19 -12.47 4.54
CA PHE A 70 -15.84 -12.12 4.09
C PHE A 70 -14.76 -12.73 4.99
N SER A 71 -13.76 -13.40 4.42
CA SER A 71 -12.65 -14.03 5.17
C SER A 71 -11.42 -13.10 5.27
N ILE A 72 -10.53 -13.35 6.23
CA ILE A 72 -9.22 -12.64 6.28
C ILE A 72 -8.38 -12.87 5.01
N ARG A 73 -8.51 -14.05 4.37
CA ARG A 73 -7.84 -14.31 3.08
C ARG A 73 -8.35 -13.39 1.99
N THR A 74 -9.67 -13.20 1.93
CA THR A 74 -10.31 -12.27 0.98
C THR A 74 -9.86 -10.83 1.26
N ALA A 75 -9.76 -10.42 2.53
CA ALA A 75 -9.23 -9.11 2.92
C ALA A 75 -7.81 -8.86 2.36
N ILE A 76 -6.94 -9.86 2.51
CA ILE A 76 -5.56 -9.82 2.01
C ILE A 76 -5.54 -9.72 0.48
N GLU A 77 -6.39 -10.48 -0.20
CA GLU A 77 -6.50 -10.43 -1.67
C GLU A 77 -6.99 -9.07 -2.17
N GLU A 78 -7.99 -8.48 -1.51
CA GLU A 78 -8.46 -7.13 -1.83
C GLU A 78 -7.39 -6.07 -1.62
N THR A 79 -6.68 -6.10 -0.49
CA THR A 79 -5.55 -5.19 -0.24
C THR A 79 -4.45 -5.39 -1.29
N ARG A 80 -4.14 -6.63 -1.67
CA ARG A 80 -3.17 -6.93 -2.75
C ARG A 80 -3.63 -6.37 -4.10
N ALA A 81 -4.92 -6.44 -4.40
CA ALA A 81 -5.49 -5.95 -5.65
C ALA A 81 -5.41 -4.41 -5.80
N VAL A 82 -5.15 -3.67 -4.72
CA VAL A 82 -4.95 -2.21 -4.78
C VAL A 82 -3.58 -1.84 -5.36
N PHE A 83 -2.54 -2.66 -5.18
CA PHE A 83 -1.17 -2.31 -5.61
C PHE A 83 -1.02 -2.11 -7.12
N PRO A 84 -1.53 -2.98 -8.02
CA PRO A 84 -1.33 -2.80 -9.46
C PRO A 84 -1.84 -1.44 -9.99
N PRO A 85 -3.11 -1.02 -9.75
CA PRO A 85 -3.57 0.28 -10.22
C PRO A 85 -2.89 1.45 -9.48
N LEU A 86 -2.49 1.27 -8.22
CA LEU A 86 -1.75 2.31 -7.48
C LEU A 86 -0.35 2.54 -8.05
N ARG A 87 0.38 1.46 -8.36
CA ARG A 87 1.71 1.53 -9.00
C ARG A 87 1.65 2.17 -10.38
N GLN A 88 0.59 1.89 -11.15
CA GLN A 88 0.38 2.58 -12.42
C GLN A 88 0.17 4.09 -12.21
N ARG A 89 -0.66 4.49 -11.23
CA ARG A 89 -0.87 5.90 -10.89
C ARG A 89 0.42 6.59 -10.42
N ILE A 90 1.30 5.87 -9.73
CA ILE A 90 2.63 6.37 -9.34
C ILE A 90 3.50 6.56 -10.58
N ALA A 91 3.58 5.57 -11.47
CA ALA A 91 4.36 5.68 -12.71
C ALA A 91 3.91 6.87 -13.56
N ASP A 92 2.60 7.05 -13.76
CA ASP A 92 2.04 8.17 -14.51
C ASP A 92 2.35 9.53 -13.85
N ALA A 93 2.32 9.59 -12.51
CA ALA A 93 2.63 10.80 -11.76
C ALA A 93 4.13 11.11 -11.77
N VAL A 94 4.99 10.10 -11.79
CA VAL A 94 6.45 10.23 -11.92
C VAL A 94 6.81 10.76 -13.29
N ALA A 95 6.24 10.22 -14.37
CA ALA A 95 6.46 10.74 -15.72
C ALA A 95 6.12 12.23 -15.81
N LYS A 96 4.97 12.64 -15.28
CA LYS A 96 4.57 14.06 -15.20
C LYS A 96 5.52 14.90 -14.34
N LEU A 97 6.08 14.33 -13.27
CA LEU A 97 7.05 15.03 -12.43
C LEU A 97 8.38 15.23 -13.16
N GLU A 98 8.84 14.23 -13.91
CA GLU A 98 10.05 14.29 -14.74
C GLU A 98 9.89 15.38 -15.83
N ASP A 99 8.75 15.44 -16.53
CA ASP A 99 8.46 16.51 -17.51
C ASP A 99 8.55 17.90 -16.86
N ARG A 100 7.96 18.08 -15.68
CA ARG A 100 8.00 19.35 -14.93
C ARG A 100 9.39 19.69 -14.42
N LEU A 101 10.18 18.68 -14.10
CA LEU A 101 11.57 18.84 -13.67
C LEU A 101 12.42 19.40 -14.81
N GLU A 102 12.27 18.84 -16.02
CA GLU A 102 12.97 19.33 -17.22
C GLU A 102 12.58 20.77 -17.56
N GLU A 103 11.28 21.08 -17.56
CA GLU A 103 10.78 22.45 -17.76
C GLU A 103 11.34 23.41 -16.69
N GLY A 104 11.36 22.97 -15.43
CA GLY A 104 11.86 23.73 -14.30
C GLY A 104 13.35 24.04 -14.44
N LYS A 105 14.17 23.05 -14.80
CA LYS A 105 15.60 23.22 -15.05
C LYS A 105 15.86 24.19 -16.21
N ALA A 106 15.15 24.03 -17.32
CA ALA A 106 15.32 24.89 -18.50
C ALA A 106 14.97 26.37 -18.24
N LYS A 107 14.05 26.63 -17.31
CA LYS A 107 13.57 27.98 -16.97
C LYS A 107 14.28 28.60 -15.76
N GLY A 108 15.33 27.98 -15.22
CA GLY A 108 16.01 28.46 -14.02
C GLY A 108 15.12 28.41 -12.77
N GLY A 109 14.31 27.36 -12.65
CA GLY A 109 13.45 27.10 -11.50
C GLY A 109 14.25 27.02 -10.19
N LYS A 110 13.57 27.19 -9.06
CA LYS A 110 14.23 27.22 -7.75
C LYS A 110 14.96 25.91 -7.46
N GLU A 111 16.23 26.00 -7.12
CA GLU A 111 17.10 24.84 -6.86
C GLU A 111 16.50 23.89 -5.81
N GLY A 112 15.93 24.42 -4.73
CA GLY A 112 15.29 23.59 -3.69
C GLY A 112 14.07 22.81 -4.18
N GLU A 113 13.29 23.35 -5.14
CA GLU A 113 12.16 22.64 -5.74
C GLU A 113 12.65 21.55 -6.71
N ILE A 114 13.74 21.81 -7.44
CA ILE A 114 14.38 20.83 -8.34
C ILE A 114 14.95 19.67 -7.53
N ALA A 115 15.72 19.95 -6.47
CA ALA A 115 16.32 18.92 -5.61
C ALA A 115 15.25 18.02 -4.95
N ALA A 116 14.17 18.62 -4.43
CA ALA A 116 13.07 17.86 -3.83
C ALA A 116 12.33 16.96 -4.85
N ALA A 117 12.18 17.43 -6.08
CA ALA A 117 11.59 16.66 -7.16
C ALA A 117 12.49 15.48 -7.58
N GLU A 118 13.80 15.68 -7.72
CA GLU A 118 14.77 14.61 -8.00
C GLU A 118 14.78 13.52 -6.92
N GLU A 119 14.80 13.92 -5.64
CA GLU A 119 14.70 12.97 -4.52
C GLU A 119 13.39 12.18 -4.58
N THR A 120 12.28 12.85 -4.90
CA THR A 120 10.96 12.21 -5.01
C THR A 120 10.91 11.22 -6.17
N VAL A 121 11.49 11.53 -7.33
CA VAL A 121 11.62 10.59 -8.45
C VAL A 121 12.46 9.38 -8.05
N GLY A 122 13.59 9.59 -7.36
CA GLY A 122 14.43 8.51 -6.85
C GLY A 122 13.66 7.55 -5.93
N ARG A 123 12.94 8.09 -4.94
CA ARG A 123 12.11 7.27 -4.02
C ARG A 123 10.98 6.55 -4.74
N ALA A 124 10.32 7.19 -5.70
CA ALA A 124 9.22 6.57 -6.45
C ALA A 124 9.70 5.35 -7.27
N LYS A 125 10.91 5.41 -7.83
CA LYS A 125 11.52 4.31 -8.60
C LYS A 125 11.85 3.09 -7.76
N GLU A 126 12.11 3.27 -6.46
CA GLU A 126 12.30 2.15 -5.54
C GLU A 126 10.98 1.50 -5.12
N VAL A 127 9.90 2.28 -5.03
CA VAL A 127 8.56 1.80 -4.66
C VAL A 127 7.92 0.98 -5.78
N GLY A 128 8.19 1.33 -7.05
CA GLY A 128 7.65 0.64 -8.22
C GLY A 128 8.28 -0.72 -8.57
N LYS A 129 9.37 -1.11 -7.91
CA LYS A 129 9.99 -2.44 -8.06
C LYS A 129 9.23 -3.50 -7.26
#